data_AF-A0A9Q0G9P6-F1
#
_entry.id   AF-A0A9Q0G9P6-F1
#
_cell.length_a   1.000
_cell.length_b   1.000
_cell.length_c   1.000
_cell.angle_alpha   90.00
_cell.angle_beta   90.00
_cell.angle_gamma   90.00
#
_symmetry.space_group_name_H-M   'P 1'
#
loop_
_entity.id
_entity.type
_entity.pdbx_description
1 polymer ?
#
loop_
_entity_poly.entity_id
_entity_poly.type
_entity_poly.pdbx_seq_one_letter_code
_entity_poly.pdbx_strand_id
1 'polypeptide(L)'
;MVSAAIVVVPVGVLFFLSGLVVNFFQALCFVLIRPVSKNTYRTVNRALAELLWLELVWIVDWWAGVKIQLFTDDETFRTMGNEHALVICNHRSDIDWLVGWVLCQRSGCLGSALAVMKKSSKFLPVSLCLVVLLSN
;
A
#
# COMPACT_ATOMS: atom_id res chain seq x y z
N MET A 1 8.35 -26.18 -6.80
CA MET A 1 7.96 -25.77 -5.43
C MET A 1 9.14 -25.18 -4.65
N VAL A 2 10.30 -25.87 -4.59
CA VAL A 2 11.52 -25.35 -3.92
C VAL A 2 11.98 -23.99 -4.46
N SER A 3 11.93 -23.79 -5.78
CA SER A 3 12.33 -22.56 -6.46
C SER A 3 11.46 -21.34 -6.13
N ALA A 4 10.16 -21.52 -5.89
CA ALA A 4 9.28 -20.43 -5.49
C ALA A 4 9.50 -20.04 -4.02
N ALA A 5 9.71 -21.03 -3.14
CA ALA A 5 9.96 -20.80 -1.72
C ALA A 5 11.25 -19.99 -1.46
N ILE A 6 12.30 -20.23 -2.26
CA ILE A 6 13.57 -19.48 -2.18
C ILE A 6 13.39 -17.98 -2.44
N VAL A 7 12.35 -17.58 -3.18
CA VAL A 7 12.06 -16.17 -3.46
C VAL A 7 11.00 -15.63 -2.51
N VAL A 8 9.90 -16.35 -2.34
CA VAL A 8 8.74 -15.89 -1.54
C VAL A 8 9.11 -15.71 -0.07
N VAL A 9 9.94 -16.58 0.50
CA VAL A 9 10.29 -16.50 1.93
C VAL A 9 11.18 -15.28 2.22
N PRO A 10 12.31 -15.03 1.53
CA PRO A 10 13.10 -13.83 1.76
C PRO A 10 12.33 -12.53 1.48
N VAL A 11 11.50 -12.52 0.45
CA VAL A 11 10.65 -11.36 0.11
C VAL A 11 9.63 -11.10 1.21
N GLY A 12 8.98 -12.14 1.73
CA GLY A 12 8.09 -12.02 2.87
C GLY A 12 8.82 -11.46 4.10
N VAL A 13 10.00 -12.01 4.43
CA VAL A 13 10.83 -11.53 5.55
C VAL A 13 11.21 -10.06 5.36
N LEU A 14 11.64 -9.66 4.16
CA LEU A 14 11.96 -8.28 3.83
C LEU A 14 10.76 -7.36 4.11
N PHE A 15 9.58 -7.71 3.57
CA PHE A 15 8.36 -6.92 3.76
C PHE A 15 7.96 -6.78 5.24
N PHE A 16 8.09 -7.85 6.02
CA PHE A 16 7.85 -7.79 7.47
C PHE A 16 8.85 -6.88 8.19
N LEU A 17 10.14 -6.98 7.87
CA LEU A 17 11.18 -6.13 8.46
C LEU A 17 10.97 -4.66 8.10
N SER A 18 10.73 -4.36 6.83
CA SER A 18 10.40 -3.01 6.35
C SER A 18 9.15 -2.47 7.03
N GLY A 19 8.12 -3.30 7.19
CA GLY A 19 6.90 -2.93 7.92
C GLY A 19 7.19 -2.52 9.37
N LEU A 20 8.07 -3.23 10.06
CA LEU A 20 8.49 -2.86 11.42
C LEU A 20 9.26 -1.54 11.45
N VAL A 21 10.19 -1.34 10.51
CA VAL A 21 10.97 -0.11 10.38
C VAL A 21 10.07 1.09 10.08
N VAL A 22 9.16 0.97 9.11
CA VAL A 22 8.18 2.00 8.76
C VAL A 22 7.28 2.33 9.95
N ASN A 23 6.76 1.32 10.65
CA ASN A 23 5.93 1.53 11.84
C ASN A 23 6.69 2.26 12.96
N PHE A 24 7.98 1.96 13.14
CA PHE A 24 8.83 2.68 14.08
C PHE A 24 8.94 4.17 13.73
N PHE A 25 9.19 4.50 12.46
CA PHE A 25 9.23 5.89 11.99
C PHE A 25 7.87 6.58 12.08
N GLN A 26 6.77 5.88 11.76
CA GLN A 26 5.41 6.41 11.92
C GLN A 26 5.11 6.74 13.38
N ALA A 27 5.50 5.87 14.33
CA ALA A 27 5.36 6.12 15.76
C ALA A 27 6.18 7.33 16.22
N LEU A 28 7.42 7.45 15.74
CA LEU A 28 8.27 8.61 16.03
C LEU A 28 7.65 9.92 15.49
N CYS A 29 7.14 9.90 14.25
CA CYS A 29 6.43 11.03 13.65
C CYS A 29 5.13 11.37 14.40
N PHE A 30 4.43 10.37 14.91
CA PHE A 30 3.22 10.57 15.71
C PHE A 30 3.52 11.31 17.02
N VAL A 31 4.61 10.98 17.70
CA VAL A 31 5.00 11.66 18.94
C VAL A 31 5.59 13.04 18.68
N LEU A 32 6.44 13.19 17.66
CA LEU A 32 7.20 14.43 17.45
C LEU A 32 6.50 15.44 16.52
N ILE A 33 5.91 14.99 15.42
CA ILE A 33 5.41 15.87 14.33
C ILE A 33 3.92 16.17 14.51
N ARG A 34 3.11 15.16 14.85
CA ARG A 34 1.66 15.31 15.01
C ARG A 34 1.24 16.45 15.96
N PRO A 35 1.84 16.67 17.15
CA PRO A 35 1.43 17.77 18.03
C PRO A 35 1.72 19.16 17.44
N VAL A 36 2.69 19.27 16.53
CA VAL A 36 3.06 20.53 15.89
C VAL A 36 2.20 20.80 14.65
N SER A 37 2.00 19.78 13.80
CA SER A 37 1.24 19.94 12.56
C SER A 37 0.62 18.62 12.10
N LYS A 38 -0.72 18.56 12.11
CA LYS A 38 -1.48 17.43 11.57
C LYS A 38 -1.24 17.23 10.07
N ASN A 39 -1.12 18.30 9.30
CA ASN A 39 -0.90 18.20 7.85
C ASN A 39 0.47 17.62 7.51
N THR A 40 1.52 18.11 8.16
CA THR A 40 2.89 17.59 7.95
C THR A 40 2.97 16.11 8.33
N TYR A 41 2.38 15.76 9.47
CA TYR A 41 2.28 14.37 9.89
C TYR A 41 1.58 13.49 8.84
N ARG A 42 0.45 13.93 8.27
CA ARG A 42 -0.27 13.19 7.23
C ARG A 42 0.56 13.02 5.95
N THR A 43 1.28 14.06 5.53
CA THR A 43 2.16 14.00 4.35
C THR A 43 3.29 12.99 4.55
N VAL A 44 3.99 13.05 5.69
CA VAL A 44 5.07 12.10 6.02
C VAL A 44 4.52 10.67 6.13
N ASN A 45 3.37 10.48 6.78
CA ASN A 45 2.77 9.18 6.94
C ASN A 45 2.35 8.55 5.60
N ARG A 46 1.86 9.36 4.65
CA ARG A 46 1.57 8.91 3.28
C ARG A 46 2.82 8.45 2.55
N ALA A 47 3.92 9.21 2.65
CA ALA A 47 5.19 8.83 2.04
C ALA A 47 5.75 7.53 2.63
N LEU A 48 5.71 7.37 3.96
CA LEU A 48 6.13 6.15 4.64
C LEU A 48 5.28 4.93 4.25
N ALA A 49 3.96 5.11 4.12
CA ALA A 49 3.06 4.04 3.65
C ALA A 49 3.35 3.67 2.20
N GLU A 50 3.57 4.66 1.33
CA GLU A 50 3.93 4.44 -0.07
C GLU A 50 5.23 3.63 -0.21
N LEU A 51 6.28 3.98 0.55
CA LEU A 51 7.54 3.23 0.55
C LEU A 51 7.34 1.74 0.88
N LEU A 52 6.50 1.43 1.87
CA LEU A 52 6.19 0.04 2.21
C LEU A 52 5.46 -0.68 1.08
N TRP A 53 4.47 -0.03 0.47
CA TRP A 53 3.69 -0.63 -0.60
C TRP A 53 4.46 -0.77 -1.91
N LEU A 54 5.44 0.09 -2.16
CA LEU A 54 6.33 0.00 -3.31
C LEU A 54 7.11 -1.32 -3.36
N GLU A 55 7.42 -1.93 -2.21
CA GLU A 55 8.04 -3.27 -2.18
C GLU A 55 7.15 -4.32 -2.85
N LEU A 56 5.83 -4.24 -2.63
CA LEU A 56 4.88 -5.16 -3.25
C LEU A 56 4.66 -4.87 -4.73
N VAL A 57 4.55 -3.58 -5.09
CA VAL A 57 4.45 -3.17 -6.50
C VAL A 57 5.68 -3.62 -7.28
N TRP A 58 6.87 -3.47 -6.70
CA TRP A 58 8.13 -3.91 -7.30
C TRP A 58 8.14 -5.41 -7.60
N ILE A 59 7.61 -6.26 -6.71
CA ILE A 59 7.50 -7.71 -6.97
C ILE A 59 6.62 -7.96 -8.20
N VAL A 60 5.50 -7.25 -8.34
CA VAL A 60 4.56 -7.45 -9.44
C VAL A 60 5.14 -6.98 -10.78
N ASP A 61 5.64 -5.74 -10.82
CA ASP A 61 6.12 -5.11 -12.05
C ASP A 61 7.49 -5.66 -12.48
N TRP A 62 8.45 -5.81 -11.56
CA TRP A 62 9.84 -6.17 -11.87
C TRP A 62 10.11 -7.67 -11.78
N TRP A 63 9.74 -8.32 -10.68
CA TRP A 63 10.11 -9.73 -10.46
C TRP A 63 9.18 -10.69 -11.21
N ALA A 64 7.86 -10.50 -11.08
CA ALA A 64 6.87 -11.37 -11.71
C ALA A 64 6.61 -11.01 -13.19
N GLY A 65 6.99 -9.80 -13.63
CA GLY A 65 6.80 -9.33 -15.00
C GLY A 65 5.34 -9.25 -15.43
N VAL A 66 4.42 -9.03 -14.46
CA VAL A 66 2.98 -9.04 -14.73
C VAL A 66 2.58 -7.77 -15.47
N LYS A 67 2.00 -7.92 -16.66
CA LYS A 67 1.51 -6.79 -17.46
C LYS A 67 0.05 -6.50 -17.12
N ILE A 68 -0.17 -5.44 -16.34
CA ILE A 68 -1.50 -4.91 -16.07
C ILE A 68 -1.89 -3.92 -17.16
N GLN A 69 -3.01 -4.20 -17.85
CA GLN A 69 -3.61 -3.34 -18.85
C GLN A 69 -4.91 -2.75 -18.29
N LEU A 70 -5.05 -1.43 -18.36
CA LEU A 70 -6.23 -0.70 -17.91
C LEU A 70 -7.05 -0.29 -19.12
N PHE A 71 -8.34 -0.63 -19.13
CA PHE A 71 -9.29 -0.20 -20.14
C PHE A 71 -10.30 0.73 -19.47
N THR A 72 -10.31 1.99 -19.88
CA THR A 72 -11.21 3.03 -19.38
C THR A 72 -11.32 4.13 -20.42
N ASP A 73 -12.34 4.98 -20.33
CA ASP A 73 -12.45 6.19 -21.14
C ASP A 73 -11.43 7.26 -20.73
N ASP A 74 -11.15 8.20 -21.63
CA ASP A 74 -10.15 9.24 -21.45
C ASP A 74 -10.46 10.20 -20.29
N GLU A 75 -11.74 10.41 -19.98
CA GLU A 75 -12.15 11.31 -18.89
C GLU A 75 -11.79 10.68 -17.55
N THR A 76 -12.22 9.43 -17.32
CA THR A 76 -11.87 8.67 -16.12
C THR A 76 -10.35 8.53 -15.98
N PHE A 77 -9.62 8.22 -17.06
CA PHE A 77 -8.16 8.08 -16.99
C PHE A 77 -7.47 9.36 -16.48
N ARG A 78 -7.97 10.55 -16.85
CA ARG A 78 -7.40 11.83 -16.42
C ARG A 78 -7.69 12.17 -14.97
N THR A 79 -8.83 11.72 -14.42
CA THR A 79 -9.20 12.00 -13.02
C THR A 79 -8.58 11.03 -12.02
N MET A 80 -8.10 9.86 -12.48
CA MET A 80 -7.44 8.88 -11.62
C MET A 80 -6.34 9.48 -10.74
N GLY A 81 -6.42 9.23 -9.43
CA GLY A 81 -5.46 9.71 -8.44
C GLY A 81 -5.63 11.17 -8.00
N ASN A 82 -6.43 11.96 -8.72
CA ASN A 82 -6.65 13.38 -8.42
C ASN A 82 -7.94 13.65 -7.61
N GLU A 83 -8.82 12.66 -7.50
CA GLU A 83 -10.07 12.76 -6.75
C GLU A 83 -10.25 11.63 -5.73
N HIS A 84 -11.17 11.84 -4.79
CA HIS A 84 -11.60 10.79 -3.87
C HIS A 84 -12.51 9.81 -4.61
N ALA A 85 -11.99 8.61 -4.86
CA ALA A 85 -12.72 7.54 -5.54
C ALA A 85 -12.93 6.33 -4.63
N LEU A 86 -14.07 5.65 -4.80
CA LEU A 86 -14.33 4.33 -4.25
C LEU A 86 -14.29 3.31 -5.39
N VAL A 87 -13.31 2.42 -5.37
CA VAL A 87 -13.18 1.35 -6.37
C VAL A 87 -13.83 0.08 -5.82
N ILE A 88 -14.87 -0.39 -6.52
CA ILE A 88 -15.54 -1.65 -6.20
C ILE A 88 -15.09 -2.68 -7.23
N CYS A 89 -14.24 -3.61 -6.79
CA CYS A 89 -13.74 -4.69 -7.64
C CYS A 89 -14.59 -5.96 -7.45
N ASN A 90 -14.79 -6.71 -8.53
CA ASN A 90 -15.11 -8.12 -8.40
C ASN A 90 -13.91 -8.85 -7.77
N HIS A 91 -14.16 -9.83 -6.89
CA HIS A 91 -13.10 -10.59 -6.24
C HIS A 91 -13.01 -11.99 -6.84
N ARG A 92 -11.96 -12.24 -7.61
CA ARG A 92 -11.70 -13.50 -8.32
C ARG A 92 -10.42 -14.17 -7.87
N SER A 93 -9.44 -13.41 -7.38
CA SER A 93 -8.14 -13.92 -6.98
C SER A 93 -7.62 -13.27 -5.70
N ASP A 94 -6.82 -14.02 -4.94
CA ASP A 94 -6.16 -13.53 -3.73
C ASP A 94 -5.16 -12.39 -4.01
N ILE A 95 -4.80 -12.14 -5.27
CA ILE A 95 -3.88 -11.07 -5.69
C ILE A 95 -4.60 -9.83 -6.23
N ASP A 96 -5.93 -9.79 -6.26
CA ASP A 96 -6.68 -8.66 -6.84
C ASP A 96 -6.34 -7.33 -6.16
N TRP A 97 -6.08 -7.36 -4.85
CA TRP A 97 -5.66 -6.17 -4.10
C TRP A 97 -4.28 -5.64 -4.51
N LEU A 98 -3.37 -6.52 -4.94
CA LEU A 98 -2.06 -6.11 -5.48
C LEU A 98 -2.22 -5.37 -6.80
N VAL A 99 -3.12 -5.84 -7.67
CA VAL A 99 -3.46 -5.12 -8.92
C VAL A 99 -3.97 -3.72 -8.61
N GLY A 100 -4.83 -3.58 -7.59
CA GLY A 100 -5.27 -2.29 -7.07
C GLY A 100 -4.11 -1.37 -6.66
N TRP A 101 -3.12 -1.90 -5.93
CA TRP A 101 -1.91 -1.15 -5.56
C TRP A 101 -1.07 -0.71 -6.75
N VAL A 102 -0.91 -1.56 -7.77
CA VAL A 102 -0.20 -1.14 -8.99
C VAL A 102 -0.96 -0.01 -9.71
N LEU A 103 -2.29 -0.07 -9.77
CA LEU A 103 -3.09 1.03 -10.34
C LEU A 103 -2.96 2.31 -9.53
N CYS A 104 -2.98 2.22 -8.19
CA CYS A 104 -2.76 3.37 -7.31
C CYS A 104 -1.35 3.96 -7.49
N GLN A 105 -0.33 3.13 -7.68
CA GLN A 105 1.04 3.59 -7.96
C GLN A 105 1.12 4.34 -9.29
N ARG A 106 0.54 3.77 -10.36
CA ARG A 106 0.52 4.38 -11.69
C ARG A 106 -0.28 5.69 -11.73
N SER A 107 -1.21 5.85 -10.79
CA SER A 107 -2.02 7.07 -10.62
C SER A 107 -1.44 8.05 -9.60
N GLY A 108 -0.29 7.75 -8.97
CA GLY A 108 0.35 8.62 -7.97
C GLY A 108 -0.38 8.75 -6.63
N CYS A 109 -1.26 7.80 -6.29
CA CYS A 109 -2.09 7.87 -5.07
C CYS A 109 -1.86 6.72 -4.07
N LEU A 110 -0.83 5.89 -4.27
CA LEU A 110 -0.56 4.69 -3.47
C LEU A 110 -0.47 4.98 -1.95
N GLY A 111 0.26 6.01 -1.54
CA GLY A 111 0.39 6.38 -0.11
C GLY A 111 -0.90 6.83 0.55
N SER A 112 -1.94 7.15 -0.23
CA SER A 112 -3.26 7.56 0.27
C SER A 112 -4.34 6.51 0.04
N ALA A 113 -4.01 5.38 -0.58
CA ALA A 113 -4.95 4.35 -0.94
C ALA A 113 -5.30 3.49 0.29
N LEU A 114 -6.58 3.13 0.43
CA LEU A 114 -7.09 2.38 1.58
C LEU A 114 -7.82 1.15 1.10
N ALA A 115 -7.46 -0.01 1.66
CA ALA A 115 -8.15 -1.26 1.41
C ALA A 115 -9.14 -1.54 2.55
N VAL A 116 -10.37 -1.90 2.18
CA VAL A 116 -11.35 -2.39 3.15
C VAL A 116 -11.04 -3.86 3.44
N MET A 117 -10.66 -4.15 4.68
CA MET A 117 -10.25 -5.48 5.12
C MET A 117 -11.14 -6.01 6.24
N LYS A 118 -11.25 -7.35 6.32
CA LYS A 118 -11.95 -8.02 7.43
C LYS A 118 -11.31 -7.64 8.78
N LYS A 119 -12.12 -7.54 9.83
CA LYS A 119 -11.65 -7.20 11.18
C LYS A 119 -10.58 -8.16 11.70
N SER A 120 -10.67 -9.44 11.37
CA SER A 120 -9.67 -10.46 11.71
C SER A 120 -8.31 -10.23 11.05
N SER A 121 -8.25 -9.56 9.90
CA SER A 121 -7.00 -9.26 9.19
C SER A 121 -6.26 -8.05 9.78
N LYS A 122 -6.88 -7.31 10.73
CA LYS A 122 -6.23 -6.18 11.41
C LYS A 122 -5.07 -6.59 12.31
N PHE A 123 -5.01 -7.84 12.74
CA PHE A 123 -4.00 -8.34 13.69
C PHE A 123 -2.65 -8.67 13.05
N LEU A 124 -2.51 -8.50 11.74
CA LEU A 124 -1.23 -8.68 11.07
C LEU A 124 -0.29 -7.52 11.48
N PRO A 125 0.96 -7.81 11.91
CA PRO A 125 1.86 -6.82 12.51
C PRO A 125 2.23 -5.66 11.56
N VAL A 126 2.17 -5.90 10.24
CA VAL A 126 2.40 -4.87 9.22
C VAL A 126 1.12 -4.07 8.91
N SER A 127 -0.05 -4.68 9.10
CA SER A 127 -1.36 -4.07 8.82
C SER A 127 -1.89 -3.18 9.97
N LEU A 128 -1.35 -3.35 11.17
CA LEU A 128 -1.88 -2.72 12.39
C LEU A 128 -1.62 -1.20 12.45
N CYS A 129 -0.55 -0.69 11.81
CA CYS A 129 -0.27 0.76 11.81
C CYS A 129 -0.97 1.53 10.68
N LEU A 130 -1.34 0.85 9.59
CA LEU A 130 -1.99 1.49 8.43
C LEU A 130 -3.42 1.98 8.75
N VAL A 131 -4.09 1.38 9.74
CA VAL A 131 -5.51 1.66 10.06
C VAL A 131 -5.67 2.62 11.25
N VAL A 132 -4.71 2.69 12.17
CA VAL A 132 -4.87 3.51 13.40
C VAL A 132 -4.47 4.97 13.20
N LEU A 133 -3.63 5.26 12.20
CA LEU A 133 -3.03 6.58 12.01
C LEU A 133 -3.58 7.39 10.83
N LEU A 134 -4.26 6.75 9.87
CA LEU A 134 -4.93 7.43 8.75
C LEU A 134 -6.41 7.77 9.05
N SER A 135 -7.00 7.18 10.09
CA SER A 135 -8.43 7.36 10.45
C SER A 135 -8.72 8.26 11.66
N ASN A 136 -7.73 8.97 12.24
CA ASN A 136 -7.94 9.94 13.34
C ASN A 136 -7.20 11.28 13.15
#